data_AF-A0A183IBB7-F1
#
_entry.id   AF-A0A183IBB7-F1
#
_cell.length_a   1.000
_cell.length_b   1.000
_cell.length_c   1.000
_cell.angle_alpha   90.00
_cell.angle_beta   90.00
_cell.angle_gamma   90.00
#
_symmetry.space_group_name_H-M   'P 1'
#
loop_
_entity.id
_entity.type
_entity.pdbx_description
1 polymer ?
#
loop_
_entity_poly.entity_id
_entity_poly.type
_entity_poly.pdbx_seq_one_letter_code
_entity_poly.pdbx_strand_id
1 'polypeptide(L)'
;MEDEDEVLEALDKRLMQEVVITANEFGFMRGRSTTVAIFALRSVLETYRGGRQDIHVVFLHQEKMFDRIPEQVIWWSMKKYDRVTTIVRSIRGEMEEFSMRVGVHHGSALNSFLFSMATDTISEDLH
;
A
#
# COMPACT_ATOMS: atom_id res chain seq x y z
N MET A 1 8.29 -24.88 4.20
CA MET A 1 8.89 -23.69 3.56
C MET A 1 8.14 -23.39 2.27
N GLU A 2 8.00 -24.36 1.36
CA GLU A 2 7.16 -24.20 0.13
C GLU A 2 5.69 -23.81 0.40
N ASP A 3 5.04 -24.41 1.41
CA ASP A 3 3.63 -24.09 1.76
C ASP A 3 3.40 -22.64 2.23
N GLU A 4 4.41 -21.97 2.81
CA GLU A 4 4.24 -20.62 3.39
C GLU A 4 4.35 -19.54 2.31
N ASP A 5 5.31 -19.70 1.40
CA ASP A 5 5.49 -18.80 0.27
C ASP A 5 4.29 -18.84 -0.69
N GLU A 6 3.71 -20.03 -0.92
CA GLU A 6 2.50 -20.19 -1.74
C GLU A 6 1.27 -19.51 -1.11
N VAL A 7 1.12 -19.61 0.22
CA VAL A 7 0.06 -18.92 0.97
C VAL A 7 0.22 -17.40 0.89
N LEU A 8 1.45 -16.89 1.04
CA LEU A 8 1.74 -15.46 0.97
C LEU A 8 1.48 -14.91 -0.45
N GLU A 9 1.84 -15.66 -1.50
CA GLU A 9 1.57 -15.26 -2.88
C GLU A 9 0.06 -15.27 -3.20
N ALA A 10 -0.68 -16.27 -2.71
CA ALA A 10 -2.13 -16.34 -2.87
C ALA A 10 -2.84 -15.18 -2.15
N LEU A 11 -2.36 -14.82 -0.96
CA LEU A 11 -2.86 -13.67 -0.20
C LEU A 11 -2.57 -12.36 -0.92
N ASP A 12 -1.35 -12.16 -1.42
CA ASP A 12 -0.94 -10.96 -2.15
C ASP A 12 -1.81 -10.74 -3.40
N LYS A 13 -2.02 -11.79 -4.20
CA LYS A 13 -2.90 -11.74 -5.37
C LYS A 13 -4.33 -11.37 -5.01
N ARG A 14 -4.88 -11.91 -3.92
CA ARG A 14 -6.25 -11.62 -3.49
C ARG A 14 -6.39 -10.19 -3.00
N LEU A 15 -5.41 -9.71 -2.21
CA LEU A 15 -5.37 -8.32 -1.74
C LEU A 15 -5.31 -7.34 -2.91
N MET A 16 -4.45 -7.57 -3.89
CA MET A 16 -4.34 -6.71 -5.08
C MET A 16 -5.62 -6.67 -5.94
N GLN A 17 -6.51 -7.66 -5.82
CA GLN A 17 -7.78 -7.69 -6.56
C GLN A 17 -8.90 -6.96 -5.82
N GLU A 18 -8.92 -7.03 -4.49
CA GLU A 18 -10.02 -6.49 -3.66
C GLU A 18 -9.74 -5.06 -3.17
N VAL A 19 -8.46 -4.69 -3.02
CA VAL A 19 -8.04 -3.38 -2.49
C VAL A 19 -7.92 -2.38 -3.63
N VAL A 20 -8.74 -1.34 -3.57
CA VAL A 20 -8.68 -0.18 -4.47
C VAL A 20 -7.88 0.91 -3.78
N ILE A 21 -6.70 1.21 -4.35
CA ILE A 21 -5.83 2.33 -3.94
C ILE A 21 -6.11 3.55 -4.83
N THR A 22 -6.13 4.75 -4.24
CA THR A 22 -6.41 6.01 -4.94
C THR A 22 -5.50 6.23 -6.16
N ALA A 23 -6.01 6.92 -7.19
CA ALA A 23 -5.33 7.03 -8.48
C ALA A 23 -4.00 7.81 -8.45
N ASN A 24 -3.80 8.64 -7.43
CA ASN A 24 -2.62 9.45 -7.17
C ASN A 24 -1.51 8.69 -6.42
N GLU A 25 -1.76 7.46 -5.97
CA GLU A 25 -0.72 6.63 -5.36
C GLU A 25 0.00 5.81 -6.44
N PHE A 26 1.29 6.05 -6.62
CA PHE A 26 2.10 5.41 -7.66
C PHE A 26 3.08 4.36 -7.11
N GLY A 27 3.16 4.22 -5.78
CA GLY A 27 4.02 3.23 -5.12
C GLY A 27 3.49 1.81 -5.27
N PHE A 28 4.36 0.86 -5.62
CA PHE A 28 4.12 -0.59 -5.54
C PHE A 28 2.84 -1.14 -6.21
N MET A 29 2.21 -0.36 -7.11
CA MET A 29 1.01 -0.74 -7.84
C MET A 29 1.37 -1.23 -9.25
N ARG A 30 0.77 -2.34 -9.68
CA ARG A 30 0.97 -2.84 -11.04
C ARG A 30 0.51 -1.80 -12.07
N GLY A 31 1.39 -1.44 -13.01
CA GLY A 31 1.09 -0.46 -14.05
C GLY A 31 1.22 1.01 -13.63
N ARG A 32 1.61 1.29 -12.38
CA ARG A 32 1.96 2.64 -11.91
C ARG A 32 3.44 2.67 -11.61
N SER A 33 4.17 3.61 -12.21
CA SER A 33 5.61 3.74 -12.03
C SER A 33 5.97 5.15 -11.60
N THR A 34 7.15 5.30 -11.01
CA THR A 34 7.73 6.60 -10.68
C THR A 34 7.81 7.50 -11.89
N THR A 35 8.04 6.94 -13.09
CA THR A 35 8.03 7.71 -14.35
C THR A 35 6.68 8.34 -14.63
N VAL A 36 5.59 7.58 -14.46
CA VAL A 36 4.22 8.10 -14.65
C VAL A 36 3.91 9.15 -13.59
N ALA A 37 4.33 8.95 -12.34
CA ALA A 37 4.15 9.93 -11.26
C ALA A 37 4.87 11.26 -11.56
N ILE A 38 6.13 11.20 -11.97
CA ILE A 38 6.92 12.39 -12.35
C ILE A 38 6.27 13.10 -13.53
N PHE A 39 5.81 12.34 -14.53
CA PHE A 39 5.14 12.91 -15.68
C PHE A 39 3.84 13.62 -15.28
N ALA A 40 3.01 13.01 -14.45
CA ALA A 40 1.77 13.61 -13.95
C ALA A 40 2.05 14.90 -13.16
N LEU A 41 3.01 14.87 -12.22
CA LEU A 41 3.41 16.04 -11.46
C LEU A 41 3.90 17.17 -12.38
N ARG A 42 4.75 16.84 -13.35
CA ARG A 42 5.24 17.80 -14.33
C ARG A 42 4.11 18.40 -15.15
N SER A 43 3.16 17.59 -15.60
CA SER A 43 2.00 18.08 -16.36
C SER A 43 1.19 19.09 -15.54
N VAL A 44 0.95 18.84 -14.26
CA VAL A 44 0.28 19.79 -13.36
C VAL A 44 1.08 21.08 -13.27
N LEU A 45 2.38 21.01 -13.00
CA LEU A 45 3.25 22.19 -12.88
C LEU A 45 3.26 23.04 -14.15
N GLU A 46 3.32 22.40 -15.33
CA GLU A 46 3.30 23.09 -16.62
C GLU A 46 1.95 23.78 -16.88
N THR A 47 0.83 23.16 -16.51
CA THR A 47 -0.50 23.77 -16.63
C THR A 47 -0.62 25.04 -15.80
N TYR A 48 -0.24 25.01 -14.52
CA TYR A 48 -0.30 26.19 -13.64
C TYR A 48 0.66 27.30 -14.10
N ARG A 49 1.89 26.93 -14.52
CA ARG A 49 2.86 27.86 -15.09
C ARG A 49 2.33 28.53 -16.36
N GLY A 50 1.67 27.79 -17.25
CA GLY A 50 1.05 28.31 -18.46
C GLY A 50 -0.09 29.31 -18.16
N GLY A 51 -0.82 29.07 -17.07
CA GLY A 51 -1.86 29.97 -16.55
C GLY A 51 -1.35 31.18 -15.76
N ARG A 52 -0.02 31.36 -15.62
CA ARG A 52 0.60 32.38 -14.74
C ARG A 52 0.09 32.34 -13.30
N GLN A 53 -0.22 31.15 -12.80
CA GLN A 53 -0.60 30.93 -11.41
C GLN A 53 0.64 30.54 -10.61
N ASP A 54 0.79 31.13 -9.43
CA ASP A 54 1.83 30.73 -8.49
C ASP A 54 1.49 29.36 -7.90
N ILE A 55 2.46 28.44 -7.94
CA ILE A 55 2.31 27.09 -7.38
C ILE A 55 3.44 26.82 -6.39
N HIS A 56 3.07 26.35 -5.20
CA HIS A 56 3.99 25.89 -4.18
C HIS A 56 3.89 24.37 -4.08
N VAL A 57 5.02 23.68 -4.23
CA VAL A 57 5.10 22.21 -4.13
C VAL A 57 5.81 21.85 -2.84
N VAL A 58 5.18 21.01 -2.01
CA VAL A 58 5.78 20.49 -0.78
C VAL A 58 6.13 19.03 -0.99
N PHE A 59 7.40 18.68 -0.81
CA PHE A 59 7.88 17.31 -0.85
C PHE A 59 8.00 16.77 0.57
N LEU A 60 7.17 15.77 0.90
CA LEU A 60 7.24 15.07 2.17
C LEU A 60 7.98 13.75 1.95
N HIS A 61 9.18 13.65 2.52
CA HIS A 61 9.92 12.40 2.58
C HIS A 61 9.96 11.93 4.03
N GLN A 62 9.41 10.76 4.30
CA GLN A 62 9.54 10.11 5.60
C GLN A 62 10.67 9.08 5.50
N GLU A 63 11.73 9.30 6.27
CA GLU A 63 12.78 8.29 6.41
C GLU A 63 12.25 7.11 7.25
N LYS A 64 12.56 5.89 6.82
CA LYS A 64 12.21 4.65 7.54
C LYS A 64 10.70 4.47 7.75
N MET A 65 9.91 4.74 6.72
CA MET A 65 8.45 4.66 6.82
C MET A 65 7.95 3.28 7.29
N PHE A 66 8.59 2.20 6.84
CA PHE A 66 8.26 0.83 7.26
C PHE A 66 8.41 0.60 8.77
N ASP A 67 9.40 1.24 9.42
CA ASP A 67 9.65 1.09 10.86
C ASP A 67 8.72 1.96 11.72
N ARG A 68 8.06 2.95 11.10
CA ARG A 68 7.35 4.02 11.80
C ARG A 68 5.84 3.98 11.65
N ILE A 69 5.30 3.16 10.75
CA ILE A 69 3.85 2.98 10.64
C ILE A 69 3.38 2.15 11.85
N PRO A 70 2.49 2.68 12.70
CA PRO A 70 1.92 1.90 13.78
C PRO A 70 1.10 0.72 13.23
N GLU A 71 1.23 -0.45 13.84
CA GLU A 71 0.48 -1.67 13.45
C GLU A 71 -1.03 -1.42 13.37
N GLN A 72 -1.55 -0.56 14.24
CA GLN A 72 -2.95 -0.16 14.28
C GLN A 72 -3.43 0.50 12.99
N VAL A 73 -2.57 1.29 12.33
CA VAL A 73 -2.89 1.95 11.05
C VAL A 73 -3.04 0.91 9.94
N ILE A 74 -2.16 -0.10 9.91
CA ILE A 74 -2.25 -1.21 8.96
C ILE A 74 -3.57 -1.97 9.18
N TRP A 75 -3.90 -2.29 10.44
CA TRP A 75 -5.15 -2.95 10.79
C TRP A 75 -6.40 -2.14 10.41
N TRP A 76 -6.40 -0.83 10.65
CA TRP A 76 -7.50 0.05 10.26
C TRP A 76 -7.67 0.11 8.74
N SER A 77 -6.55 0.19 8.02
CA SER A 77 -6.56 0.19 6.55
C SER A 77 -7.13 -1.12 6.01
N MET A 78 -6.77 -2.26 6.61
CA MET A 78 -7.35 -3.57 6.26
C MET A 78 -8.84 -3.67 6.57
N LYS A 79 -9.30 -3.10 7.70
CA LYS A 79 -10.73 -3.11 8.09
C LYS A 79 -11.64 -2.38 7.12
N LYS A 80 -11.14 -1.39 6.36
CA LYS A 80 -11.91 -0.72 5.30
C LYS A 80 -12.34 -1.71 4.21
N TYR A 81 -11.55 -2.74 3.99
CA TYR A 81 -11.86 -3.84 3.09
C TYR A 81 -12.45 -4.96 3.94
N ASP A 82 -13.77 -4.87 4.19
CA ASP A 82 -14.65 -5.69 5.05
C ASP A 82 -14.58 -7.23 4.87
N ARG A 83 -13.67 -7.70 3.99
CA ARG A 83 -13.45 -9.09 3.59
C ARG A 83 -12.01 -9.58 3.73
N VAL A 84 -11.07 -8.73 4.13
CA VAL A 84 -9.68 -9.12 4.40
C VAL A 84 -9.53 -9.60 5.84
N THR A 85 -10.38 -10.55 6.23
CA THR A 85 -10.11 -11.44 7.37
C THR A 85 -9.57 -12.72 6.76
N THR A 86 -8.26 -12.78 6.51
CA THR A 86 -7.67 -13.98 5.93
C THR A 86 -7.48 -15.03 7.02
N ILE A 87 -8.51 -15.83 7.25
CA ILE A 87 -8.31 -17.16 7.82
C ILE A 87 -7.64 -17.99 6.72
N VAL A 88 -6.36 -18.32 6.88
CA VAL A 88 -5.67 -19.24 5.99
C VAL A 88 -6.14 -20.66 6.31
N ARG A 89 -7.03 -21.21 5.48
CA ARG A 89 -7.41 -22.62 5.52
C ARG A 89 -6.41 -23.42 4.70
N SER A 90 -5.54 -24.19 5.36
CA SER A 90 -4.66 -25.17 4.72
C SER A 90 -5.37 -26.51 4.57
N ILE A 91 -4.91 -27.35 3.64
CA ILE A 91 -5.36 -28.74 3.43
C ILE A 91 -5.20 -29.60 4.70
N ARG A 92 -4.38 -29.14 5.68
CA ARG A 92 -4.14 -29.77 6.98
C ARG A 92 -4.94 -29.18 8.15
N GLY A 93 -5.80 -28.19 7.93
CA GLY A 93 -6.64 -27.57 8.95
C GLY A 93 -6.69 -26.03 8.87
N GLU A 94 -7.61 -25.43 9.62
CA GLU A 94 -7.61 -23.98 9.89
C GLU A 94 -6.38 -23.63 10.72
N MET A 95 -5.50 -22.75 10.22
CA MET A 95 -4.48 -22.15 11.07
C MET A 95 -5.14 -21.13 12.00
N GLU A 96 -4.76 -21.11 13.27
CA GLU A 96 -5.20 -20.10 14.24
C GLU A 96 -4.90 -18.68 13.73
N GLU A 97 -5.72 -17.73 14.16
CA GLU A 97 -5.59 -16.31 13.87
C GLU A 97 -4.19 -15.82 14.23
N PHE A 98 -3.30 -15.70 13.25
CA PHE A 98 -1.97 -15.17 13.50
C PHE A 98 -2.07 -13.64 13.54
N SER A 99 -1.95 -13.09 14.75
CA SER A 99 -1.73 -11.65 14.88
C SER A 99 -0.34 -11.36 14.30
N MET A 100 -0.28 -10.53 13.24
CA MET A 100 0.95 -10.05 12.60
C MET A 100 1.76 -9.19 13.58
N ARG A 101 2.41 -9.81 14.58
CA ARG A 101 2.99 -9.12 15.74
C ARG A 101 4.50 -8.88 15.64
N VAL A 102 5.16 -9.19 14.53
CA VAL A 102 6.61 -9.00 14.36
C VAL A 102 6.91 -8.56 12.93
N GLY A 103 7.81 -7.58 12.81
CA GLY A 103 8.26 -6.94 11.56
C GLY A 103 8.26 -7.88 10.36
N VAL A 104 7.41 -7.52 9.40
CA VAL A 104 7.15 -8.25 8.17
C VAL A 104 8.46 -8.48 7.41
N HIS A 105 8.65 -9.71 6.94
CA HIS A 105 9.85 -10.19 6.26
C HIS A 105 10.37 -9.16 5.24
N HIS A 106 11.57 -8.61 5.44
CA HIS A 106 12.18 -7.65 4.53
C HIS A 106 12.36 -8.32 3.16
N GLY A 107 11.52 -7.95 2.18
CA GLY A 107 11.59 -8.45 0.81
C GLY A 107 10.31 -9.09 0.26
N SER A 108 9.24 -9.24 1.03
CA SER A 108 7.97 -9.72 0.47
C SER A 108 7.23 -8.61 -0.28
N ALA A 109 6.67 -8.92 -1.46
CA ALA A 109 5.82 -8.00 -2.24
C ALA A 109 4.60 -7.52 -1.42
N LEU A 110 4.13 -8.38 -0.53
CA LEU A 110 3.05 -8.11 0.43
C LEU A 110 3.35 -6.92 1.35
N ASN A 111 4.59 -6.76 1.82
CA ASN A 111 4.96 -5.64 2.70
C ASN A 111 4.83 -4.28 1.98
N SER A 112 5.24 -4.25 0.72
CA SER A 112 5.15 -3.08 -0.15
C SER A 112 3.69 -2.71 -0.48
N PHE A 113 2.82 -3.71 -0.64
CA PHE A 113 1.40 -3.49 -0.88
C PHE A 113 0.66 -2.98 0.38
N LEU A 114 0.91 -3.60 1.54
CA LEU A 114 0.37 -3.14 2.83
C LEU A 114 0.81 -1.71 3.15
N PHE A 115 2.06 -1.37 2.81
CA PHE A 115 2.59 -0.02 2.94
C PHE A 115 1.81 1.00 2.09
N SER A 116 1.52 0.66 0.84
CA SER A 116 0.75 1.52 -0.07
C SER A 116 -0.66 1.73 0.46
N MET A 117 -1.31 0.68 0.96
CA MET A 117 -2.64 0.74 1.57
C MET A 117 -2.69 1.60 2.85
N ALA A 118 -1.67 1.50 3.70
CA ALA A 118 -1.57 2.34 4.90
C ALA A 118 -1.34 3.82 4.53
N THR A 119 -0.50 4.08 3.53
CA THR A 119 -0.21 5.44 3.05
C THR A 119 -1.45 6.06 2.40
N ASP A 120 -2.16 5.29 1.56
CA ASP A 120 -3.43 5.68 0.95
C ASP A 120 -4.46 6.08 2.01
N THR A 121 -4.62 5.23 3.03
CA THR A 121 -5.53 5.49 4.16
C THR A 121 -5.16 6.75 4.94
N ILE A 122 -3.88 7.00 5.20
CA ILE A 122 -3.43 8.24 5.87
C ILE A 122 -3.67 9.45 4.96
N SER A 123 -3.49 9.29 3.65
CA SER A 123 -3.64 10.38 2.68
C SER A 123 -5.09 10.80 2.43
N GLU A 124 -6.07 9.93 2.70
CA GLU A 124 -7.49 10.28 2.61
C GLU A 124 -7.84 11.46 3.51
N ASP A 125 -7.21 11.57 4.69
CA ASP A 125 -7.43 12.66 5.65
C ASP A 125 -6.81 14.01 5.20
N LEU A 126 -6.08 14.03 4.07
CA LEU A 126 -5.46 15.23 3.51
C LEU A 126 -6.35 15.95 2.48
N HIS A 127 -7.55 15.43 2.20
CA HIS A 127 -8.53 16.00 1.28
C HIS A 127 -9.69 16.70 2.02
#